data_AF-A0AAD4ET58-F1
#
_entry.id   AF-A0AAD4ET58-F1
#
_cell.length_a   1.000
_cell.length_b   1.000
_cell.length_c   1.000
_cell.angle_alpha   90.00
_cell.angle_beta   90.00
_cell.angle_gamma   90.00
#
_symmetry.space_group_name_H-M   'P 1'
#
loop_
_entity.id
_entity.type
_entity.pdbx_description
1 polymer ?
#
loop_
_entity_poly.entity_id
_entity_poly.type
_entity_poly.pdbx_seq_one_letter_code
_entity_poly.pdbx_strand_id
1 'polypeptide(L)'
;MLPLTSIGLAALLAAGTSAVPSSSTKAACQEIAAAVPKRVWSSQLSPNYFSEVNSYWSTALRDAKPACLVLPQSAQEVAAAVKILNKYPDVLFAVKSGGHTPNERHSSIKDGVLISTRDLSGTTYDKETGIASVKPGGEWNDVIGELGKQGVAIVGGRLADGTIRNIDASKEPELAVALRGSGSQFGIATQFKVKAYPIGQVWGGMRMYDGGKADEIYAALHNFVPGNAEEEKAAIILTDITAIGGAKLFLIFYFYEAPKPPTTGPLAQFLNIGSIIDTTSTKSYSSLTYTLPYVKDAPHMYREISDKFSSLLADILKNPLRLASQCSIDFQPFGAVIGKHSEERGGNAMGISGSDPDRILLEVQCSWSSAGDDKVFREASKKLTDWLEIKVPEWTKGREFYLPYLMNDAAGDQNVTGTYRGYGKFKALQAEMDPQGFFKQRGGGFVY
;
A
#
# COMPACT_ATOMS: atom_id res chain seq x y z
N MET A 1 13.42 31.08 -46.49
CA MET A 1 13.19 29.62 -46.58
C MET A 1 14.54 28.94 -46.81
N LEU A 2 14.94 28.07 -45.89
CA LEU A 2 15.98 27.04 -46.06
C LEU A 2 15.62 25.90 -45.07
N PRO A 3 15.99 24.64 -45.34
CA PRO A 3 15.22 23.50 -44.86
C PRO A 3 15.59 23.05 -43.43
N LEU A 4 14.63 22.46 -42.73
CA LEU A 4 14.94 21.60 -41.59
C LEU A 4 15.61 20.33 -42.10
N THR A 5 16.84 20.08 -41.66
CA THR A 5 17.46 18.75 -41.75
C THR A 5 16.88 17.85 -40.66
N SER A 6 16.45 16.65 -41.04
CA SER A 6 15.86 15.68 -40.13
C SER A 6 16.92 15.08 -39.19
N ILE A 7 16.91 15.50 -37.93
CA ILE A 7 17.58 14.76 -36.86
C ILE A 7 16.82 13.45 -36.66
N GLY A 8 17.25 12.40 -37.37
CA GLY A 8 16.76 11.05 -37.17
C GLY A 8 17.17 10.57 -35.78
N LEU A 9 16.26 10.68 -34.81
CA LEU A 9 16.49 10.21 -33.45
C LEU A 9 16.51 8.67 -33.46
N ALA A 10 17.70 8.12 -33.73
CA ALA A 10 17.96 6.69 -33.63
C ALA A 10 17.78 6.26 -32.18
N ALA A 11 16.59 5.75 -31.85
CA ALA A 11 16.30 5.18 -30.56
C ALA A 11 17.18 3.94 -30.37
N LEU A 12 18.31 4.10 -29.68
CA LEU A 12 19.04 2.97 -29.14
C LEU A 12 18.11 2.28 -28.15
N LEU A 13 17.51 1.18 -28.60
CA LEU A 13 17.00 0.14 -27.73
C LEU A 13 18.19 -0.39 -26.94
N ALA A 14 18.45 0.23 -25.80
CA ALA A 14 19.32 -0.29 -24.76
C ALA A 14 18.68 -1.59 -24.24
N ALA A 15 18.94 -2.68 -24.95
CA ALA A 15 18.57 -4.03 -24.57
C ALA A 15 19.37 -4.41 -23.31
N GLY A 16 18.91 -3.90 -22.16
CA GLY A 16 19.53 -4.12 -20.87
C GLY A 16 19.75 -5.62 -20.68
N THR A 17 21.02 -5.99 -20.53
CA THR A 17 21.47 -7.38 -20.49
C THR A 17 20.93 -8.06 -19.24
N SER A 18 19.70 -8.57 -19.36
CA SER A 18 19.03 -9.35 -18.33
C SER A 18 19.95 -10.49 -17.93
N ALA A 19 20.38 -10.47 -16.66
CA ALA A 19 21.34 -11.44 -16.14
C ALA A 19 20.82 -12.85 -16.44
N VAL A 20 21.65 -13.67 -17.09
CA VAL A 20 21.27 -15.02 -17.51
C VAL A 20 20.91 -15.82 -16.26
N PRO A 21 19.65 -16.33 -16.13
CA PRO A 21 19.21 -16.95 -14.89
C PRO A 21 20.08 -18.14 -14.47
N SER A 22 20.20 -18.36 -13.16
CA SER A 22 21.00 -19.45 -12.60
C SER A 22 20.51 -20.83 -13.08
N SER A 23 21.37 -21.83 -13.02
CA SER A 23 21.01 -23.22 -13.32
C SER A 23 19.88 -23.73 -12.40
N SER A 24 19.93 -23.37 -11.12
CA SER A 24 18.92 -23.70 -10.11
C SER A 24 17.58 -23.04 -10.44
N THR A 25 17.58 -21.73 -10.75
CA THR A 25 16.36 -20.99 -11.12
C THR A 25 15.74 -21.53 -12.42
N LYS A 26 16.55 -21.87 -13.42
CA LYS A 26 16.08 -22.49 -14.68
C LYS A 26 15.42 -23.85 -14.42
N ALA A 27 16.05 -24.70 -13.61
CA ALA A 27 15.50 -26.01 -13.26
C ALA A 27 14.18 -25.87 -12.50
N ALA A 28 14.10 -24.96 -11.51
CA ALA A 28 12.86 -24.65 -10.82
C ALA A 28 11.75 -24.18 -11.77
N CYS A 29 12.04 -23.22 -12.65
CA CYS A 29 11.09 -22.76 -13.67
C CYS A 29 10.61 -23.89 -14.61
N GLN A 30 11.49 -24.82 -14.98
CA GLN A 30 11.15 -25.97 -15.82
C GLN A 30 10.28 -27.00 -15.09
N GLU A 31 10.58 -27.32 -13.83
CA GLU A 31 9.77 -28.26 -13.06
C GLU A 31 8.38 -27.66 -12.74
N ILE A 32 8.30 -26.37 -12.40
CA ILE A 32 7.01 -25.67 -12.24
C ILE A 32 6.23 -25.70 -13.57
N ALA A 33 6.88 -25.46 -14.72
CA ALA A 33 6.22 -25.51 -16.02
C ALA A 33 5.66 -26.89 -16.40
N ALA A 34 6.26 -27.97 -15.88
CA ALA A 34 5.76 -29.34 -16.05
C ALA A 34 4.57 -29.63 -15.12
N ALA A 35 4.59 -29.12 -13.88
CA ALA A 35 3.53 -29.37 -12.88
C ALA A 35 2.29 -28.47 -13.05
N VAL A 36 2.46 -27.24 -13.54
CA VAL A 36 1.38 -26.30 -13.87
C VAL A 36 1.44 -25.92 -15.36
N PRO A 37 1.10 -26.84 -16.27
CA PRO A 37 1.27 -26.66 -17.70
C PRO A 37 0.45 -25.49 -18.23
N LYS A 38 1.05 -24.72 -19.17
CA LYS A 38 0.51 -23.46 -19.71
C LYS A 38 0.34 -22.33 -18.68
N ARG A 39 0.89 -22.46 -17.46
CA ARG A 39 0.90 -21.41 -16.42
C ARG A 39 2.26 -20.74 -16.22
N VAL A 40 3.27 -21.06 -17.02
CA VAL A 40 4.64 -20.53 -16.86
C VAL A 40 5.15 -19.89 -18.15
N TRP A 41 5.78 -18.72 -18.02
CA TRP A 41 6.39 -17.97 -19.12
C TRP A 41 7.80 -17.52 -18.74
N SER A 42 8.81 -18.05 -19.43
CA SER A 42 10.23 -17.69 -19.25
C SER A 42 10.80 -16.82 -20.38
N SER A 43 9.96 -16.42 -21.35
CA SER A 43 10.35 -15.55 -22.46
C SER A 43 9.79 -14.15 -22.28
N GLN A 44 10.68 -13.14 -22.27
CA GLN A 44 10.29 -11.74 -22.10
C GLN A 44 9.45 -11.20 -23.27
N LEU A 45 9.49 -11.87 -24.42
CA LEU A 45 8.69 -11.55 -25.61
C LEU A 45 7.26 -12.12 -25.55
N SER A 46 6.94 -12.96 -24.57
CA SER A 46 5.58 -13.51 -24.45
C SER A 46 4.61 -12.47 -23.85
N PRO A 47 3.41 -12.26 -24.43
CA PRO A 47 2.51 -11.18 -23.99
C PRO A 47 2.14 -11.21 -22.50
N ASN A 48 1.93 -12.41 -21.94
CA ASN A 48 1.64 -12.55 -20.51
C ASN A 48 2.82 -12.10 -19.63
N TYR A 49 4.05 -12.50 -19.95
CA TYR A 49 5.22 -12.01 -19.22
C TYR A 49 5.37 -10.49 -19.39
N PHE A 50 5.33 -10.00 -20.63
CA PHE A 50 5.56 -8.59 -20.93
C PHE A 50 4.54 -7.67 -20.26
N SER A 51 3.25 -8.02 -20.32
CA SER A 51 2.20 -7.29 -19.60
C SER A 51 2.44 -7.29 -18.09
N GLU A 52 2.73 -8.47 -17.52
CA GLU A 52 2.79 -8.63 -16.07
C GLU A 52 4.01 -7.95 -15.43
N VAL A 53 5.18 -7.97 -16.07
CA VAL A 53 6.39 -7.33 -15.51
C VAL A 53 6.48 -5.82 -15.77
N ASN A 54 5.63 -5.27 -16.65
CA ASN A 54 5.53 -3.82 -16.86
C ASN A 54 4.34 -3.19 -16.10
N SER A 55 3.32 -3.98 -15.74
CA SER A 55 2.21 -3.55 -14.88
C SER A 55 2.63 -3.50 -13.41
N TYR A 56 3.31 -2.42 -13.02
CA TYR A 56 3.59 -2.04 -11.63
C TYR A 56 3.36 -0.54 -11.46
N TRP A 57 2.93 -0.12 -10.26
CA TRP A 57 2.82 1.29 -9.91
C TRP A 57 4.21 1.97 -9.92
N SER A 58 5.14 1.43 -9.12
CA SER A 58 6.56 1.84 -9.15
C SER A 58 7.26 1.32 -10.41
N THR A 59 8.05 2.19 -11.05
CA THR A 59 8.87 1.85 -12.22
C THR A 59 10.05 0.94 -11.87
N ALA A 60 10.68 1.12 -10.70
CA ALA A 60 11.84 0.33 -10.26
C ALA A 60 11.56 -1.18 -10.20
N LEU A 61 10.33 -1.58 -9.85
CA LEU A 61 9.88 -2.98 -9.79
C LEU A 61 9.88 -3.66 -11.17
N ARG A 62 9.82 -2.88 -12.26
CA ARG A 62 9.79 -3.39 -13.64
C ARG A 62 11.14 -3.97 -14.06
N ASP A 63 12.25 -3.50 -13.50
CA ASP A 63 13.61 -3.81 -13.97
C ASP A 63 14.28 -5.00 -13.30
N ALA A 64 13.62 -5.63 -12.34
CA ALA A 64 14.12 -6.87 -11.74
C ALA A 64 14.21 -8.02 -12.76
N LYS A 65 13.26 -8.11 -13.71
CA LYS A 65 13.13 -9.15 -14.76
C LYS A 65 13.26 -10.60 -14.22
N PRO A 66 12.18 -11.23 -13.72
CA PRO A 66 12.21 -12.59 -13.20
C PRO A 66 12.60 -13.64 -14.27
N ALA A 67 13.16 -14.77 -13.83
CA ALA A 67 13.56 -15.86 -14.72
C ALA A 67 12.35 -16.58 -15.35
N CYS A 68 11.23 -16.64 -14.62
CA CYS A 68 9.93 -16.99 -15.16
C CYS A 68 8.80 -16.33 -14.36
N LEU A 69 7.71 -16.05 -15.07
CA LEU A 69 6.40 -15.72 -14.50
C LEU A 69 5.57 -16.99 -14.36
N VAL A 70 4.86 -17.14 -13.23
CA VAL A 70 3.82 -18.13 -12.99
C VAL A 70 2.47 -17.42 -12.79
N LEU A 71 1.43 -17.79 -13.54
CA LEU A 71 0.05 -17.30 -13.38
C LEU A 71 -0.89 -18.46 -12.97
N PRO A 72 -0.96 -18.83 -11.69
CA PRO A 72 -1.94 -19.79 -11.20
C PRO A 72 -3.37 -19.24 -11.28
N GLN A 73 -4.34 -20.12 -11.53
CA GLN A 73 -5.79 -19.89 -11.46
C GLN A 73 -6.47 -20.67 -10.32
N SER A 74 -5.71 -21.48 -9.58
CA SER A 74 -6.20 -22.24 -8.41
C SER A 74 -5.17 -22.27 -7.26
N ALA A 75 -5.66 -22.52 -6.04
CA ALA A 75 -4.80 -22.73 -4.87
C ALA A 75 -3.92 -24.00 -5.02
N GLN A 76 -4.38 -24.97 -5.81
CA GLN A 76 -3.65 -26.18 -6.18
C GLN A 76 -2.43 -25.86 -7.05
N GLU A 77 -2.57 -24.96 -8.03
CA GLU A 77 -1.45 -24.50 -8.86
C GLU A 77 -0.44 -23.64 -8.05
N VAL A 78 -0.92 -22.81 -7.10
CA VAL A 78 -0.04 -22.10 -6.14
C VAL A 78 0.75 -23.09 -5.28
N ALA A 79 0.07 -24.06 -4.65
CA ALA A 79 0.70 -25.05 -3.79
C ALA A 79 1.68 -25.96 -4.55
N ALA A 80 1.41 -26.26 -5.84
CA ALA A 80 2.36 -26.97 -6.69
C ALA A 80 3.64 -26.15 -6.91
N ALA A 81 3.54 -24.87 -7.28
CA ALA A 81 4.70 -24.00 -7.47
C ALA A 81 5.53 -23.85 -6.18
N VAL A 82 4.89 -23.64 -5.03
CA VAL A 82 5.57 -23.53 -3.72
C VAL A 82 6.27 -24.85 -3.34
N LYS A 83 5.61 -26.00 -3.50
CA LYS A 83 6.21 -27.32 -3.20
C LYS A 83 7.42 -27.65 -4.09
N ILE A 84 7.47 -27.10 -5.30
CA ILE A 84 8.62 -27.24 -6.20
C ILE A 84 9.73 -26.28 -5.77
N LEU A 85 9.42 -25.00 -5.47
CA LEU A 85 10.40 -24.05 -4.93
C LEU A 85 11.06 -24.54 -3.63
N ASN A 86 10.38 -25.32 -2.79
CA ASN A 86 11.00 -25.98 -1.62
C ASN A 86 12.16 -26.94 -1.96
N LYS A 87 12.23 -27.48 -3.19
CA LYS A 87 13.33 -28.33 -3.65
C LYS A 87 14.59 -27.54 -4.04
N TYR A 88 14.45 -26.22 -4.24
CA TYR A 88 15.49 -25.34 -4.75
C TYR A 88 15.76 -24.21 -3.73
N PRO A 89 16.48 -24.48 -2.62
CA PRO A 89 16.60 -23.53 -1.51
C PRO A 89 17.20 -22.17 -1.92
N ASP A 90 18.13 -22.16 -2.87
CA ASP A 90 18.80 -20.94 -3.34
C ASP A 90 17.93 -20.07 -4.26
N VAL A 91 16.80 -20.59 -4.76
CA VAL A 91 15.95 -19.88 -5.73
C VAL A 91 15.05 -18.88 -5.02
N LEU A 92 15.30 -17.61 -5.24
CA LEU A 92 14.46 -16.51 -4.76
C LEU A 92 13.12 -16.47 -5.51
N PHE A 93 12.09 -15.94 -4.87
CA PHE A 93 10.80 -15.70 -5.49
C PHE A 93 10.19 -14.39 -4.99
N ALA A 94 9.19 -13.88 -5.72
CA ALA A 94 8.33 -12.80 -5.25
C ALA A 94 6.87 -13.10 -5.62
N VAL A 95 5.95 -12.50 -4.87
CA VAL A 95 4.51 -12.72 -5.02
C VAL A 95 3.84 -11.39 -5.39
N LYS A 96 3.10 -11.38 -6.49
CA LYS A 96 2.46 -10.18 -7.02
C LYS A 96 0.94 -10.30 -6.98
N SER A 97 0.30 -9.24 -6.50
CA SER A 97 -1.15 -8.99 -6.58
C SER A 97 -1.33 -7.74 -7.46
N GLY A 98 -1.91 -6.64 -6.97
CA GLY A 98 -2.01 -5.38 -7.74
C GLY A 98 -0.69 -4.67 -8.08
N GLY A 99 0.48 -5.13 -7.59
CA GLY A 99 1.78 -4.56 -7.98
C GLY A 99 2.03 -3.11 -7.53
N HIS A 100 1.40 -2.66 -6.44
CA HIS A 100 1.47 -1.27 -5.97
C HIS A 100 2.69 -0.93 -5.10
N THR A 101 3.34 -1.91 -4.45
CA THR A 101 4.44 -1.60 -3.52
C THR A 101 5.65 -0.99 -4.23
N PRO A 102 6.27 0.08 -3.68
CA PRO A 102 7.48 0.68 -4.23
C PRO A 102 8.75 -0.11 -3.87
N ASN A 103 8.67 -1.04 -2.91
CA ASN A 103 9.82 -1.67 -2.30
C ASN A 103 10.37 -2.81 -3.17
N GLU A 104 11.66 -2.73 -3.46
CA GLU A 104 12.42 -3.75 -4.21
C GLU A 104 12.32 -5.12 -3.50
N ARG A 105 12.37 -6.22 -4.28
CA ARG A 105 12.10 -7.61 -3.84
C ARG A 105 10.71 -7.92 -3.25
N HIS A 106 9.83 -6.94 -2.94
CA HIS A 106 8.54 -7.26 -2.30
C HIS A 106 7.54 -7.94 -3.25
N SER A 107 7.38 -7.44 -4.47
CA SER A 107 6.47 -8.03 -5.48
C SER A 107 7.08 -8.26 -6.86
N SER A 108 8.40 -8.15 -6.99
CA SER A 108 9.17 -8.42 -8.22
C SER A 108 10.55 -8.96 -7.84
N ILE A 109 11.15 -9.82 -8.66
CA ILE A 109 12.42 -10.50 -8.33
C ILE A 109 13.33 -10.62 -9.56
N LYS A 110 14.64 -10.57 -9.33
CA LYS A 110 15.70 -10.80 -10.33
C LYS A 110 16.28 -12.19 -10.15
N ASP A 111 16.48 -12.92 -11.26
CA ASP A 111 16.91 -14.33 -11.25
C ASP A 111 16.13 -15.22 -10.26
N GLY A 112 14.81 -14.99 -10.22
CA GLY A 112 13.88 -15.73 -9.37
C GLY A 112 12.55 -15.98 -10.05
N VAL A 113 11.65 -16.66 -9.34
CA VAL A 113 10.31 -17.00 -9.83
C VAL A 113 9.31 -15.92 -9.38
N LEU A 114 8.58 -15.32 -10.32
CA LEU A 114 7.48 -14.40 -10.01
C LEU A 114 6.15 -15.16 -10.02
N ILE A 115 5.48 -15.25 -8.88
CA ILE A 115 4.12 -15.82 -8.78
C ILE A 115 3.14 -14.64 -8.77
N SER A 116 2.46 -14.37 -9.90
CA SER A 116 1.41 -13.33 -9.93
C SER A 116 0.04 -13.96 -9.75
N THR A 117 -0.70 -13.47 -8.75
CA THR A 117 -2.05 -13.92 -8.43
C THR A 117 -3.11 -13.26 -9.31
N ARG A 118 -2.77 -12.48 -10.34
CA ARG A 118 -3.73 -11.78 -11.24
C ARG A 118 -4.86 -12.68 -11.71
N ASP A 119 -4.50 -13.87 -12.18
CA ASP A 119 -5.40 -14.88 -12.72
C ASP A 119 -6.23 -15.61 -11.61
N LEU A 120 -5.90 -15.41 -10.33
CA LEU A 120 -6.78 -15.68 -9.17
C LEU A 120 -7.68 -14.45 -8.91
N SER A 121 -8.54 -14.10 -9.86
CA SER A 121 -9.51 -12.99 -9.73
C SER A 121 -10.96 -13.47 -9.57
N GLY A 122 -11.80 -12.58 -9.06
CA GLY A 122 -13.24 -12.79 -8.86
C GLY A 122 -13.71 -12.53 -7.42
N THR A 123 -14.94 -12.04 -7.30
CA THR A 123 -15.64 -11.70 -6.05
C THR A 123 -17.04 -12.32 -6.08
N THR A 124 -17.51 -12.79 -4.93
CA THR A 124 -18.88 -13.28 -4.72
C THR A 124 -19.40 -12.79 -3.37
N TYR A 125 -20.72 -12.71 -3.19
CA TYR A 125 -21.36 -12.26 -1.96
C TYR A 125 -22.52 -13.16 -1.58
N ASP A 126 -22.50 -13.65 -0.34
CA ASP A 126 -23.58 -14.39 0.29
C ASP A 126 -24.46 -13.42 1.11
N LYS A 127 -25.74 -13.34 0.73
CA LYS A 127 -26.74 -12.46 1.36
C LYS A 127 -27.30 -13.00 2.67
N GLU A 128 -27.21 -14.30 2.92
CA GLU A 128 -27.73 -14.94 4.12
C GLU A 128 -26.73 -14.81 5.28
N THR A 129 -25.44 -15.00 5.00
CA THR A 129 -24.37 -14.84 6.01
C THR A 129 -23.77 -13.43 6.06
N GLY A 130 -23.98 -12.61 5.03
CA GLY A 130 -23.36 -11.29 4.90
C GLY A 130 -21.85 -11.36 4.61
N ILE A 131 -21.36 -12.45 4.01
CA ILE A 131 -19.94 -12.69 3.75
C ILE A 131 -19.62 -12.53 2.26
N ALA A 132 -18.70 -11.64 1.95
CA ALA A 132 -18.03 -11.59 0.65
C ALA A 132 -16.87 -12.59 0.61
N SER A 133 -16.74 -13.29 -0.51
CA SER A 133 -15.56 -14.08 -0.86
C SER A 133 -14.80 -13.41 -2.00
N VAL A 134 -13.55 -12.98 -1.74
CA VAL A 134 -12.71 -12.20 -2.67
C VAL A 134 -11.42 -12.95 -2.95
N LYS A 135 -11.00 -13.05 -4.21
CA LYS A 135 -9.70 -13.62 -4.59
C LYS A 135 -8.63 -12.52 -4.79
N PRO A 136 -7.34 -12.81 -4.55
CA PRO A 136 -6.26 -11.80 -4.41
C PRO A 136 -5.79 -11.13 -5.72
N GLY A 137 -6.28 -11.57 -6.88
CA GLY A 137 -5.91 -11.04 -8.20
C GLY A 137 -6.84 -9.97 -8.77
N GLY A 138 -8.03 -9.76 -8.20
CA GLY A 138 -8.94 -8.71 -8.65
C GLY A 138 -8.45 -7.32 -8.24
N GLU A 139 -8.67 -6.32 -9.09
CA GLU A 139 -8.40 -4.93 -8.72
C GLU A 139 -9.48 -4.43 -7.74
N TRP A 140 -9.14 -3.46 -6.88
CA TRP A 140 -10.07 -3.01 -5.84
C TRP A 140 -11.35 -2.40 -6.42
N ASN A 141 -11.25 -1.79 -7.61
CA ASN A 141 -12.40 -1.29 -8.38
C ASN A 141 -13.34 -2.42 -8.84
N ASP A 142 -12.82 -3.60 -9.22
CA ASP A 142 -13.66 -4.77 -9.55
C ASP A 142 -14.37 -5.29 -8.29
N VAL A 143 -13.64 -5.35 -7.18
CA VAL A 143 -14.15 -5.88 -5.90
C VAL A 143 -15.28 -5.00 -5.37
N ILE A 144 -15.08 -3.67 -5.28
CA ILE A 144 -16.15 -2.75 -4.87
C ILE A 144 -17.24 -2.67 -5.95
N GLY A 145 -16.88 -2.73 -7.23
CA GLY A 145 -17.83 -2.68 -8.35
C GLY A 145 -18.81 -3.86 -8.36
N GLU A 146 -18.37 -5.07 -8.02
CA GLU A 146 -19.26 -6.24 -7.88
C GLU A 146 -20.13 -6.15 -6.62
N LEU A 147 -19.54 -5.80 -5.48
CA LEU A 147 -20.26 -5.69 -4.20
C LEU A 147 -21.26 -4.53 -4.19
N GLY A 148 -20.96 -3.44 -4.90
CA GLY A 148 -21.85 -2.30 -5.11
C GLY A 148 -23.15 -2.66 -5.84
N LYS A 149 -23.13 -3.65 -6.76
CA LYS A 149 -24.35 -4.20 -7.39
C LYS A 149 -25.29 -4.86 -6.39
N GLN A 150 -24.76 -5.28 -5.23
CA GLN A 150 -25.49 -5.91 -4.14
C GLN A 150 -25.75 -4.94 -2.97
N GLY A 151 -25.31 -3.68 -3.07
CA GLY A 151 -25.48 -2.66 -2.05
C GLY A 151 -24.58 -2.82 -0.81
N VAL A 152 -23.39 -3.41 -0.94
CA VAL A 152 -22.49 -3.68 0.20
C VAL A 152 -21.03 -3.29 -0.06
N ALA A 153 -20.25 -3.11 1.02
CA ALA A 153 -18.80 -2.82 1.01
C ALA A 153 -18.01 -3.65 2.04
N ILE A 154 -16.67 -3.71 1.93
CA ILE A 154 -15.78 -4.57 2.73
C ILE A 154 -14.42 -3.90 3.05
N VAL A 155 -13.62 -4.53 3.94
CA VAL A 155 -12.24 -4.12 4.30
C VAL A 155 -11.28 -5.31 4.15
N GLY A 156 -10.14 -5.13 3.48
CA GLY A 156 -9.26 -6.23 3.01
C GLY A 156 -8.26 -6.83 4.02
N GLY A 157 -7.60 -7.94 3.64
CA GLY A 157 -6.55 -8.65 4.38
C GLY A 157 -5.78 -9.64 3.48
N ARG A 158 -4.78 -10.38 4.00
CA ARG A 158 -3.98 -11.38 3.23
C ARG A 158 -3.80 -12.72 3.99
N LEU A 159 -3.45 -13.81 3.29
CA LEU A 159 -3.45 -15.22 3.77
C LEU A 159 -2.19 -15.99 3.33
N ALA A 160 -1.99 -17.20 3.89
CA ALA A 160 -0.65 -17.82 3.92
C ALA A 160 -0.55 -19.27 4.47
N ASP A 161 -0.16 -20.24 3.63
CA ASP A 161 1.01 -21.15 3.78
C ASP A 161 1.22 -21.98 2.47
N GLY A 162 2.10 -22.99 2.44
CA GLY A 162 2.36 -23.84 1.26
C GLY A 162 1.37 -25.00 1.04
N THR A 163 0.42 -25.17 1.95
CA THR A 163 -0.71 -26.08 1.90
C THR A 163 -2.01 -25.30 1.69
N ILE A 164 -3.08 -25.97 1.25
CA ILE A 164 -4.38 -25.30 1.07
C ILE A 164 -5.12 -25.33 2.42
N ARG A 165 -4.78 -24.36 3.28
CA ARG A 165 -5.31 -24.24 4.64
C ARG A 165 -6.42 -23.20 4.72
N ASN A 166 -7.62 -23.63 5.13
CA ASN A 166 -8.75 -22.73 5.36
C ASN A 166 -8.74 -22.24 6.81
N ILE A 167 -8.13 -21.10 7.06
CA ILE A 167 -8.01 -20.51 8.39
C ILE A 167 -9.39 -20.11 8.93
N ASP A 168 -9.84 -20.82 9.96
CA ASP A 168 -11.04 -20.51 10.72
C ASP A 168 -10.65 -19.79 12.01
N ALA A 169 -11.01 -18.51 12.14
CA ALA A 169 -10.65 -17.69 13.30
C ALA A 169 -11.22 -18.20 14.64
N SER A 170 -12.24 -19.09 14.62
CA SER A 170 -12.75 -19.75 15.83
C SER A 170 -11.90 -20.94 16.29
N LYS A 171 -11.05 -21.49 15.40
CA LYS A 171 -10.19 -22.66 15.64
C LYS A 171 -8.70 -22.31 15.69
N GLU A 172 -8.30 -21.32 14.91
CA GLU A 172 -6.92 -20.88 14.69
C GLU A 172 -6.77 -19.37 14.96
N PRO A 173 -7.20 -18.85 16.13
CA PRO A 173 -7.31 -17.41 16.37
C PRO A 173 -5.95 -16.70 16.24
N GLU A 174 -4.85 -17.32 16.69
CA GLU A 174 -3.53 -16.67 16.69
C GLU A 174 -3.00 -16.44 15.26
N LEU A 175 -3.13 -17.45 14.41
CA LEU A 175 -2.79 -17.34 13.00
C LEU A 175 -3.76 -16.37 12.31
N ALA A 176 -5.07 -16.45 12.58
CA ALA A 176 -6.05 -15.50 12.07
C ALA A 176 -5.78 -14.03 12.48
N VAL A 177 -5.13 -13.77 13.62
CA VAL A 177 -4.64 -12.43 14.02
C VAL A 177 -3.39 -12.05 13.22
N ALA A 178 -2.38 -12.94 13.16
CA ALA A 178 -1.11 -12.69 12.48
C ALA A 178 -1.31 -12.27 11.01
N LEU A 179 -2.26 -12.92 10.34
CA LEU A 179 -2.61 -12.72 8.93
C LEU A 179 -3.22 -11.34 8.65
N ARG A 180 -3.76 -10.67 9.68
CA ARG A 180 -4.28 -9.30 9.62
C ARG A 180 -3.16 -8.29 9.88
N GLY A 181 -2.15 -8.25 9.02
CA GLY A 181 -1.11 -7.21 9.04
C GLY A 181 0.34 -7.67 8.90
N SER A 182 0.61 -8.98 8.88
CA SER A 182 1.98 -9.53 8.67
C SER A 182 2.41 -9.66 7.20
N GLY A 183 1.71 -9.03 6.27
CA GLY A 183 2.01 -9.11 4.84
C GLY A 183 2.01 -10.54 4.31
N SER A 184 3.11 -10.93 3.66
CA SER A 184 3.35 -12.25 3.06
C SER A 184 4.14 -13.23 3.95
N GLN A 185 4.51 -12.85 5.19
CA GLN A 185 5.53 -13.56 5.98
C GLN A 185 5.18 -14.97 6.45
N PHE A 186 3.92 -15.34 6.34
CA PHE A 186 3.44 -16.68 6.64
C PHE A 186 3.17 -17.50 5.36
N GLY A 187 3.15 -16.85 4.17
CA GLY A 187 2.81 -17.50 2.90
C GLY A 187 2.00 -16.70 1.86
N ILE A 188 1.35 -17.43 0.95
CA ILE A 188 0.61 -16.90 -0.21
C ILE A 188 -0.91 -17.00 -0.01
N ALA A 189 -1.62 -15.92 -0.33
CA ALA A 189 -3.06 -15.85 -0.27
C ALA A 189 -3.74 -16.40 -1.54
N THR A 190 -4.93 -17.00 -1.39
CA THR A 190 -5.72 -17.49 -2.54
C THR A 190 -7.20 -17.10 -2.50
N GLN A 191 -7.76 -16.81 -1.31
CA GLN A 191 -9.12 -16.29 -1.12
C GLN A 191 -9.24 -15.63 0.26
N PHE A 192 -10.11 -14.62 0.38
CA PHE A 192 -10.52 -13.99 1.64
C PHE A 192 -12.00 -14.20 1.85
N LYS A 193 -12.41 -14.36 3.11
CA LYS A 193 -13.80 -14.23 3.55
C LYS A 193 -13.88 -12.99 4.43
N VAL A 194 -14.70 -12.03 4.03
CA VAL A 194 -14.82 -10.73 4.69
C VAL A 194 -16.29 -10.43 4.94
N LYS A 195 -16.63 -10.00 6.16
CA LYS A 195 -17.99 -9.51 6.45
C LYS A 195 -18.22 -8.23 5.64
N ALA A 196 -19.28 -8.22 4.84
CA ALA A 196 -19.73 -7.04 4.12
C ALA A 196 -20.76 -6.25 4.96
N TYR A 197 -20.84 -4.96 4.69
CA TYR A 197 -21.73 -4.03 5.37
C TYR A 197 -22.65 -3.36 4.33
N PRO A 198 -23.96 -3.25 4.57
CA PRO A 198 -24.87 -2.48 3.72
C PRO A 198 -24.37 -1.04 3.58
N ILE A 199 -24.36 -0.52 2.36
CA ILE A 199 -23.94 0.87 2.08
C ILE A 199 -24.88 1.53 1.09
N GLY A 200 -25.33 2.74 1.43
CA GLY A 200 -26.27 3.51 0.62
C GLY A 200 -25.59 4.40 -0.44
N GLN A 201 -26.32 5.42 -0.87
CA GLN A 201 -25.69 6.59 -1.48
C GLN A 201 -24.92 7.36 -0.41
N VAL A 202 -23.67 7.69 -0.71
CA VAL A 202 -22.74 8.40 0.17
C VAL A 202 -22.42 9.75 -0.45
N TRP A 203 -21.91 10.68 0.35
CA TRP A 203 -21.42 11.96 -0.15
C TRP A 203 -19.90 11.97 -0.09
N GLY A 204 -19.26 12.51 -1.13
CA GLY A 204 -17.81 12.54 -1.19
C GLY A 204 -17.29 12.98 -2.55
N GLY A 205 -15.98 12.99 -2.66
CA GLY A 205 -15.22 13.48 -3.83
C GLY A 205 -14.00 14.26 -3.37
N MET A 206 -13.49 15.13 -4.23
CA MET A 206 -12.26 15.89 -3.99
C MET A 206 -12.56 17.40 -4.02
N ARG A 207 -12.04 18.15 -3.05
CA ARG A 207 -11.95 19.62 -3.11
C ARG A 207 -10.49 20.05 -3.13
N MET A 208 -10.18 21.09 -3.90
CA MET A 208 -8.86 21.72 -3.95
C MET A 208 -8.96 23.14 -3.40
N TYR A 209 -8.05 23.52 -2.50
CA TYR A 209 -8.04 24.81 -1.83
C TYR A 209 -6.74 25.56 -2.07
N ASP A 210 -6.80 26.90 -1.95
CA ASP A 210 -5.67 27.79 -2.12
C ASP A 210 -4.64 27.67 -0.98
N GLY A 211 -3.35 27.84 -1.29
CA GLY A 211 -2.27 27.80 -0.30
C GLY A 211 -2.42 28.86 0.80
N GLY A 212 -3.03 30.01 0.51
CA GLY A 212 -3.35 31.06 1.48
C GLY A 212 -4.43 30.67 2.49
N LYS A 213 -5.03 29.48 2.38
CA LYS A 213 -5.99 28.92 3.35
C LYS A 213 -5.39 27.91 4.34
N ALA A 214 -4.06 27.77 4.36
CA ALA A 214 -3.34 26.83 5.22
C ALA A 214 -3.83 26.82 6.68
N ASP A 215 -3.86 27.98 7.35
CA ASP A 215 -4.20 28.06 8.78
C ASP A 215 -5.65 27.67 9.07
N GLU A 216 -6.60 28.04 8.19
CA GLU A 216 -8.01 27.64 8.29
C GLU A 216 -8.17 26.12 8.10
N ILE A 217 -7.44 25.54 7.13
CA ILE A 217 -7.47 24.13 6.78
C ILE A 217 -6.83 23.27 7.88
N TYR A 218 -5.69 23.70 8.43
CA TYR A 218 -5.02 23.01 9.53
C TYR A 218 -5.80 23.12 10.85
N ALA A 219 -6.50 24.23 11.10
CA ALA A 219 -7.42 24.34 12.24
C ALA A 219 -8.62 23.37 12.10
N ALA A 220 -9.22 23.28 10.91
CA ALA A 220 -10.28 22.32 10.64
C ALA A 220 -9.80 20.85 10.81
N LEU A 221 -8.58 20.52 10.35
CA LEU A 221 -7.97 19.20 10.58
C LEU A 221 -7.75 18.91 12.07
N HIS A 222 -7.24 19.86 12.83
CA HIS A 222 -7.04 19.71 14.27
C HIS A 222 -8.36 19.42 15.02
N ASN A 223 -9.45 20.08 14.63
CA ASN A 223 -10.76 19.86 15.21
C ASN A 223 -11.44 18.57 14.72
N PHE A 224 -11.16 18.14 13.49
CA PHE A 224 -11.74 16.93 12.90
C PHE A 224 -11.22 15.65 13.55
N VAL A 225 -9.91 15.54 13.80
CA VAL A 225 -9.30 14.30 14.31
C VAL A 225 -9.97 13.75 15.59
N PRO A 226 -10.18 14.54 16.67
CA PRO A 226 -10.88 14.03 17.85
C PRO A 226 -12.40 13.91 17.63
N GLY A 227 -13.01 14.85 16.90
CA GLY A 227 -14.46 14.84 16.68
C GLY A 227 -14.95 13.75 15.73
N ASN A 228 -14.07 13.14 14.93
CA ASN A 228 -14.38 11.97 14.11
C ASN A 228 -14.66 10.70 14.95
N ALA A 229 -14.39 10.73 16.26
CA ALA A 229 -14.86 9.71 17.19
C ALA A 229 -16.36 9.87 17.56
N GLU A 230 -16.95 11.04 17.31
CA GLU A 230 -18.39 11.30 17.46
C GLU A 230 -19.10 11.29 16.09
N GLU A 231 -18.44 11.77 15.03
CA GLU A 231 -18.91 11.67 13.64
C GLU A 231 -18.45 10.35 12.97
N GLU A 232 -18.86 9.18 13.49
CA GLU A 232 -18.48 7.81 13.02
C GLU A 232 -18.68 7.54 11.50
N LYS A 233 -19.30 8.47 10.77
CA LYS A 233 -19.64 8.40 9.34
C LYS A 233 -18.63 9.08 8.42
N ALA A 234 -17.68 9.84 8.96
CA ALA A 234 -16.78 10.68 8.18
C ALA A 234 -15.38 10.04 8.01
N ALA A 235 -14.78 10.31 6.87
CA ALA A 235 -13.35 10.10 6.64
C ALA A 235 -12.83 11.14 5.64
N ILE A 236 -11.60 11.59 5.83
CA ILE A 236 -10.92 12.49 4.91
C ILE A 236 -9.48 12.04 4.67
N ILE A 237 -8.91 12.53 3.58
CA ILE A 237 -7.47 12.47 3.32
C ILE A 237 -7.05 13.86 2.85
N LEU A 238 -6.12 14.48 3.56
CA LEU A 238 -5.64 15.84 3.31
C LEU A 238 -4.20 15.78 2.81
N THR A 239 -3.98 16.19 1.56
CA THR A 239 -2.67 16.31 0.94
C THR A 239 -2.25 17.77 0.90
N ASP A 240 -1.10 18.11 1.50
CA ASP A 240 -0.40 19.36 1.21
C ASP A 240 0.45 19.15 -0.05
N ILE A 241 0.14 19.89 -1.12
CA ILE A 241 0.85 19.84 -2.40
C ILE A 241 1.70 21.11 -2.54
N THR A 242 3.00 20.91 -2.67
CA THR A 242 3.95 21.98 -3.01
C THR A 242 4.39 21.82 -4.47
N ALA A 243 3.86 22.68 -5.34
CA ALA A 243 4.04 22.60 -6.78
C ALA A 243 5.24 23.42 -7.29
N ILE A 244 5.56 23.25 -8.58
CA ILE A 244 6.65 23.96 -9.28
C ILE A 244 6.50 25.48 -9.10
N GLY A 245 7.60 26.16 -8.78
CA GLY A 245 7.62 27.59 -8.45
C GLY A 245 7.30 27.90 -6.98
N GLY A 246 7.04 26.89 -6.14
CA GLY A 246 6.74 27.06 -4.72
C GLY A 246 5.28 27.38 -4.41
N ALA A 247 4.38 27.20 -5.38
CA ALA A 247 2.94 27.35 -5.17
C ALA A 247 2.42 26.26 -4.22
N LYS A 248 1.66 26.67 -3.19
CA LYS A 248 0.97 25.77 -2.25
C LYS A 248 -0.47 25.54 -2.70
N LEU A 249 -0.92 24.30 -2.63
CA LEU A 249 -2.31 23.88 -2.83
C LEU A 249 -2.64 22.79 -1.81
N PHE A 250 -3.89 22.76 -1.33
CA PHE A 250 -4.38 21.66 -0.52
C PHE A 250 -5.38 20.84 -1.33
N LEU A 251 -5.25 19.52 -1.26
CA LEU A 251 -6.22 18.58 -1.82
C LEU A 251 -6.86 17.83 -0.67
N ILE A 252 -8.20 17.81 -0.59
CA ILE A 252 -8.91 17.03 0.42
C ILE A 252 -9.90 16.10 -0.27
N PHE A 253 -9.71 14.81 -0.07
CA PHE A 253 -10.65 13.76 -0.43
C PHE A 253 -11.63 13.57 0.73
N TYR A 254 -12.91 13.50 0.41
CA TYR A 254 -14.01 13.40 1.38
C TYR A 254 -14.80 12.11 1.19
N PHE A 255 -15.15 11.49 2.31
CA PHE A 255 -16.17 10.47 2.43
C PHE A 255 -17.10 10.80 3.61
N TYR A 256 -18.40 10.66 3.40
CA TYR A 256 -19.42 10.74 4.43
C TYR A 256 -20.54 9.73 4.18
N GLU A 257 -20.87 8.92 5.18
CA GLU A 257 -21.87 7.84 5.09
C GLU A 257 -23.34 8.34 5.17
N ALA A 258 -23.67 9.33 4.35
CA ALA A 258 -25.03 9.75 4.04
C ALA A 258 -25.07 10.48 2.68
N PRO A 259 -26.23 10.61 2.02
CA PRO A 259 -26.33 11.30 0.72
C PRO A 259 -25.95 12.79 0.70
N LYS A 260 -25.78 13.42 1.87
CA LYS A 260 -25.41 14.83 2.06
C LYS A 260 -24.45 14.96 3.25
N PRO A 261 -23.50 15.90 3.25
CA PRO A 261 -22.61 16.16 4.38
C PRO A 261 -23.37 16.84 5.54
N PRO A 262 -22.80 16.88 6.75
CA PRO A 262 -23.31 17.72 7.81
C PRO A 262 -23.04 19.20 7.53
N THR A 263 -23.88 20.09 8.06
CA THR A 263 -23.74 21.56 7.95
C THR A 263 -23.17 22.21 9.22
N THR A 264 -22.91 21.39 10.25
CA THR A 264 -22.30 21.74 11.53
C THR A 264 -21.35 20.60 11.93
N GLY A 265 -20.65 20.72 13.05
CA GLY A 265 -19.65 19.72 13.45
C GLY A 265 -18.32 19.85 12.70
N PRO A 266 -17.32 19.01 13.02
CA PRO A 266 -15.96 19.15 12.52
C PRO A 266 -15.82 18.97 11.00
N LEU A 267 -16.52 18.00 10.38
CA LEU A 267 -16.43 17.82 8.92
C LEU A 267 -16.88 19.09 8.18
N ALA A 268 -17.95 19.75 8.66
CA ALA A 268 -18.47 20.98 8.07
C ALA A 268 -17.50 22.16 8.13
N GLN A 269 -16.52 22.17 9.05
CA GLN A 269 -15.53 23.26 9.16
C GLN A 269 -14.72 23.38 7.86
N PHE A 270 -14.23 22.28 7.30
CA PHE A 270 -13.58 22.28 6.00
C PHE A 270 -14.51 22.70 4.86
N LEU A 271 -15.80 22.38 4.96
CA LEU A 271 -16.74 22.64 3.89
C LEU A 271 -17.08 24.13 3.76
N ASN A 272 -17.01 24.85 4.88
CA ASN A 272 -17.16 26.30 4.98
C ASN A 272 -15.94 27.09 4.45
N ILE A 273 -14.78 26.44 4.27
CA ILE A 273 -13.62 27.05 3.62
C ILE A 273 -13.87 27.12 2.11
N GLY A 274 -13.53 28.25 1.48
CA GLY A 274 -13.65 28.42 0.03
C GLY A 274 -12.63 27.58 -0.74
N SER A 275 -13.09 26.70 -1.63
CA SER A 275 -12.25 25.87 -2.50
C SER A 275 -12.18 26.42 -3.92
N ILE A 276 -11.03 26.24 -4.58
CA ILE A 276 -10.81 26.54 -6.00
C ILE A 276 -11.56 25.54 -6.88
N ILE A 277 -11.53 24.25 -6.51
CA ILE A 277 -12.22 23.17 -7.22
C ILE A 277 -13.07 22.40 -6.20
N ASP A 278 -14.29 22.05 -6.60
CA ASP A 278 -15.15 21.11 -5.87
C ASP A 278 -15.71 20.07 -6.86
N THR A 279 -15.53 18.79 -6.52
CA THR A 279 -16.09 17.64 -7.26
C THR A 279 -17.01 16.78 -6.39
N THR A 280 -17.26 17.23 -5.16
CA THR A 280 -18.04 16.48 -4.17
C THR A 280 -19.51 16.42 -4.57
N SER A 281 -20.11 15.25 -4.37
CA SER A 281 -21.48 14.96 -4.81
C SER A 281 -22.06 13.77 -4.07
N THR A 282 -23.35 13.53 -4.23
CA THR A 282 -23.99 12.27 -3.84
C THR A 282 -23.64 11.19 -4.87
N LYS A 283 -23.03 10.07 -4.43
CA LYS A 283 -22.49 9.04 -5.32
C LYS A 283 -22.63 7.63 -4.72
N SER A 284 -22.41 6.59 -5.53
CA SER A 284 -22.10 5.26 -4.99
C SER A 284 -20.69 5.22 -4.40
N TYR A 285 -20.52 4.42 -3.34
CA TYR A 285 -19.23 4.21 -2.67
C TYR A 285 -18.12 3.75 -3.63
N SER A 286 -18.48 2.98 -4.66
CA SER A 286 -17.62 2.50 -5.76
C SER A 286 -16.99 3.59 -6.64
N SER A 287 -17.01 4.86 -6.23
CA SER A 287 -16.52 6.00 -7.02
C SER A 287 -15.68 7.00 -6.22
N LEU A 288 -14.99 6.56 -5.14
CA LEU A 288 -14.36 7.45 -4.14
C LEU A 288 -12.93 7.11 -3.62
N THR A 289 -12.23 6.03 -4.01
CA THR A 289 -11.12 5.45 -3.19
C THR A 289 -9.66 5.59 -3.71
N TYR A 290 -8.74 6.22 -2.94
CA TYR A 290 -7.23 6.26 -3.00
C TYR A 290 -6.64 6.73 -1.60
N THR A 291 -5.39 6.39 -1.09
CA THR A 291 -4.95 6.41 0.38
C THR A 291 -3.40 6.32 0.78
N LEU A 292 -2.83 6.87 1.93
CA LEU A 292 -1.34 6.99 2.37
C LEU A 292 -0.95 7.37 3.94
N PRO A 293 0.10 6.88 4.76
CA PRO A 293 0.20 6.96 6.32
C PRO A 293 1.47 7.27 7.32
N TYR A 294 1.34 7.45 8.72
CA TYR A 294 2.24 8.18 9.79
C TYR A 294 2.73 7.62 11.18
N VAL A 295 3.35 8.55 11.99
CA VAL A 295 3.78 8.66 13.41
C VAL A 295 3.09 9.81 14.27
N LYS A 296 2.77 9.59 15.56
CA LYS A 296 1.65 10.17 16.40
C LYS A 296 1.97 11.17 17.50
N ASP A 297 3.17 11.12 18.04
CA ASP A 297 3.41 11.66 19.38
C ASP A 297 3.76 13.15 19.28
N ALA A 298 2.79 13.98 18.83
CA ALA A 298 3.09 14.85 17.69
C ALA A 298 2.47 16.26 17.46
N PRO A 299 2.78 17.30 18.27
CA PRO A 299 2.43 18.72 18.00
C PRO A 299 3.19 19.52 16.89
N HIS A 300 4.33 20.16 17.19
CA HIS A 300 4.93 21.24 16.36
C HIS A 300 5.76 20.87 15.12
N MET A 301 6.38 19.69 15.04
CA MET A 301 7.47 19.29 14.14
C MET A 301 7.04 19.16 12.69
N TYR A 302 5.77 18.91 12.36
CA TYR A 302 5.32 19.03 10.96
C TYR A 302 5.72 20.40 10.34
N ARG A 303 5.98 21.41 11.19
CA ARG A 303 6.69 22.66 10.88
C ARG A 303 8.17 22.46 10.52
N GLU A 304 9.04 22.06 11.46
CA GLU A 304 10.47 21.83 11.15
C GLU A 304 10.68 20.69 10.11
N ILE A 305 9.70 19.79 9.84
CA ILE A 305 9.69 18.81 8.74
C ILE A 305 9.72 19.60 7.43
N SER A 306 8.80 20.56 7.32
CA SER A 306 8.64 21.45 6.18
C SER A 306 9.83 22.39 6.07
N ASP A 307 10.32 22.95 7.18
CA ASP A 307 11.45 23.89 7.18
C ASP A 307 12.76 23.18 6.78
N LYS A 308 13.02 21.99 7.35
CA LYS A 308 14.21 21.18 7.03
C LYS A 308 14.16 20.67 5.59
N PHE A 309 13.03 20.12 5.14
CA PHE A 309 12.83 19.64 3.77
C PHE A 309 12.93 20.79 2.75
N SER A 310 12.32 21.94 3.04
CA SER A 310 12.42 23.13 2.19
C SER A 310 13.86 23.65 2.07
N SER A 311 14.63 23.65 3.18
CA SER A 311 16.05 24.00 3.15
C SER A 311 16.92 22.99 2.38
N LEU A 312 16.55 21.70 2.40
CA LEU A 312 17.24 20.62 1.67
C LEU A 312 16.92 20.60 0.16
N LEU A 313 15.72 21.03 -0.24
CA LEU A 313 15.25 21.00 -1.63
C LEU A 313 15.50 22.29 -2.42
N ALA A 314 15.87 23.39 -1.74
CA ALA A 314 15.97 24.74 -2.30
C ALA A 314 16.87 24.86 -3.55
N ASP A 315 17.90 24.01 -3.69
CA ASP A 315 18.79 23.99 -4.86
C ASP A 315 18.50 22.81 -5.81
N ILE A 316 17.78 21.80 -5.35
CA ILE A 316 17.41 20.62 -6.15
C ILE A 316 16.30 20.96 -7.16
N LEU A 317 15.31 21.75 -6.73
CA LEU A 317 14.09 22.06 -7.49
C LEU A 317 14.17 23.35 -8.35
N LYS A 318 15.26 24.12 -8.24
CA LYS A 318 15.55 25.23 -9.19
C LYS A 318 16.12 24.76 -10.52
N ASN A 319 16.43 23.46 -10.66
CA ASN A 319 17.01 22.90 -11.88
C ASN A 319 15.90 22.60 -12.93
N PRO A 320 15.90 23.25 -14.11
CA PRO A 320 14.87 23.06 -15.13
C PRO A 320 14.83 21.66 -15.75
N LEU A 321 15.81 20.79 -15.47
CA LEU A 321 15.79 19.39 -15.91
C LEU A 321 14.85 18.49 -15.08
N ARG A 322 14.30 18.97 -13.96
CA ARG A 322 13.47 18.17 -13.02
C ARG A 322 11.96 18.47 -13.03
N LEU A 323 11.46 19.17 -14.06
CA LEU A 323 10.07 19.66 -14.20
C LEU A 323 8.94 18.61 -14.18
N ALA A 324 9.25 17.32 -14.03
CA ALA A 324 8.27 16.23 -13.98
C ALA A 324 8.42 15.37 -12.70
N SER A 325 8.83 16.00 -11.59
CA SER A 325 8.93 15.36 -10.26
C SER A 325 8.07 16.10 -9.24
N GLN A 326 7.48 15.36 -8.31
CA GLN A 326 6.63 15.87 -7.23
C GLN A 326 6.85 15.05 -5.95
N CYS A 327 6.56 15.65 -4.79
CA CYS A 327 6.37 14.93 -3.54
C CYS A 327 5.09 15.44 -2.87
N SER A 328 4.43 14.56 -2.13
CA SER A 328 3.25 14.85 -1.32
C SER A 328 3.47 14.39 0.12
N ILE A 329 2.74 15.03 1.03
CA ILE A 329 2.64 14.63 2.44
C ILE A 329 1.14 14.52 2.76
N ASP A 330 0.70 13.34 3.17
CA ASP A 330 -0.70 12.91 3.03
C ASP A 330 -1.34 12.45 4.34
N PHE A 331 -2.15 13.32 4.95
CA PHE A 331 -2.75 13.19 6.28
C PHE A 331 -4.14 12.49 6.28
N GLN A 332 -4.23 11.25 6.77
CA GLN A 332 -5.40 10.39 6.99
C GLN A 332 -5.70 10.18 8.49
N PRO A 333 -6.77 10.75 9.07
CA PRO A 333 -7.17 10.47 10.45
C PRO A 333 -7.46 8.97 10.72
N PHE A 334 -6.83 8.39 11.74
CA PHE A 334 -6.94 6.98 12.14
C PHE A 334 -7.31 6.90 13.64
N GLY A 335 -8.60 7.03 13.93
CA GLY A 335 -9.10 7.15 15.30
C GLY A 335 -8.97 5.87 16.15
N ALA A 336 -9.13 6.03 17.46
CA ALA A 336 -9.19 4.94 18.44
C ALA A 336 -10.31 3.93 18.14
N VAL A 337 -11.41 4.41 17.52
CA VAL A 337 -12.55 3.59 17.05
C VAL A 337 -12.12 2.46 16.10
N ILE A 338 -11.07 2.64 15.29
CA ILE A 338 -10.55 1.60 14.40
C ILE A 338 -9.89 0.48 15.21
N GLY A 339 -9.19 0.83 16.30
CA GLY A 339 -8.61 -0.12 17.24
C GLY A 339 -9.69 -0.90 17.99
N LYS A 340 -10.68 -0.19 18.54
CA LYS A 340 -11.86 -0.78 19.21
C LYS A 340 -12.56 -1.82 18.31
N HIS A 341 -12.92 -1.44 17.09
CA HIS A 341 -13.55 -2.36 16.14
C HIS A 341 -12.62 -3.48 15.66
N SER A 342 -11.30 -3.31 15.73
CA SER A 342 -10.38 -4.41 15.46
C SER A 342 -10.41 -5.43 16.60
N GLU A 343 -10.34 -5.01 17.86
CA GLU A 343 -10.39 -5.89 19.04
C GLU A 343 -11.73 -6.64 19.16
N GLU A 344 -12.84 -5.93 19.00
CA GLU A 344 -14.20 -6.50 18.95
C GLU A 344 -14.35 -7.63 17.90
N ARG A 345 -13.46 -7.66 16.90
CA ARG A 345 -13.46 -8.62 15.79
C ARG A 345 -12.27 -9.60 15.87
N GLY A 346 -11.60 -9.69 17.02
CA GLY A 346 -10.51 -10.62 17.31
C GLY A 346 -9.09 -10.10 17.00
N GLY A 347 -8.90 -8.78 16.96
CA GLY A 347 -7.59 -8.13 16.84
C GLY A 347 -6.96 -8.15 15.44
N ASN A 348 -5.73 -7.63 15.36
CA ASN A 348 -4.88 -7.59 14.17
C ASN A 348 -3.39 -7.68 14.57
N ALA A 349 -2.48 -7.92 13.63
CA ALA A 349 -1.06 -8.15 13.90
C ALA A 349 -0.31 -6.92 14.45
N MET A 350 -0.78 -5.71 14.13
CA MET A 350 -0.26 -4.47 14.73
C MET A 350 -0.71 -4.30 16.19
N GLY A 351 -1.63 -5.13 16.72
CA GLY A 351 -2.03 -5.07 18.14
C GLY A 351 -2.63 -3.72 18.58
N ILE A 352 -3.24 -2.98 17.64
CA ILE A 352 -3.91 -1.71 17.91
C ILE A 352 -5.25 -1.98 18.62
N SER A 353 -5.50 -1.22 19.69
CA SER A 353 -6.63 -1.37 20.62
C SER A 353 -7.55 -0.14 20.65
N GLY A 354 -8.74 -0.31 21.21
CA GLY A 354 -9.62 0.80 21.58
C GLY A 354 -9.11 1.65 22.75
N SER A 355 -8.08 1.17 23.46
CA SER A 355 -7.37 1.95 24.50
C SER A 355 -6.27 2.85 23.96
N ASP A 356 -5.86 2.68 22.70
CA ASP A 356 -4.86 3.55 22.08
C ASP A 356 -5.51 4.87 21.64
N PRO A 357 -5.00 6.04 22.07
CA PRO A 357 -5.53 7.33 21.63
C PRO A 357 -5.47 7.50 20.10
N ASP A 358 -6.22 8.46 19.60
CA ASP A 358 -6.26 8.81 18.18
C ASP A 358 -4.86 9.13 17.62
N ARG A 359 -4.75 8.90 16.31
CA ARG A 359 -3.57 9.15 15.47
C ARG A 359 -4.08 9.62 14.11
N ILE A 360 -3.24 10.30 13.36
CA ILE A 360 -3.41 10.52 11.91
C ILE A 360 -2.53 9.49 11.21
N LEU A 361 -2.26 9.64 9.92
CA LEU A 361 -1.39 8.82 9.07
C LEU A 361 -0.94 9.78 7.89
N LEU A 362 0.34 9.90 7.48
CA LEU A 362 1.16 11.00 6.87
C LEU A 362 2.26 10.30 6.08
N GLU A 363 1.98 9.91 4.84
CA GLU A 363 3.05 9.34 4.02
C GLU A 363 4.05 10.43 3.60
N VAL A 364 5.20 9.98 3.14
CA VAL A 364 6.20 10.79 2.44
C VAL A 364 6.36 10.23 1.02
N GLN A 365 5.34 10.43 0.19
CA GLN A 365 5.33 9.93 -1.18
C GLN A 365 6.09 10.90 -2.09
N CYS A 366 7.04 10.38 -2.88
CA CYS A 366 7.71 11.12 -3.95
C CYS A 366 7.62 10.34 -5.26
N SER A 367 7.47 11.05 -6.38
CA SER A 367 7.53 10.47 -7.72
C SER A 367 8.32 11.39 -8.67
N TRP A 368 9.15 10.78 -9.51
CA TRP A 368 10.14 11.49 -10.32
C TRP A 368 10.36 10.80 -11.66
N SER A 369 10.82 11.56 -12.66
CA SER A 369 10.92 11.09 -14.04
C SER A 369 12.25 10.43 -14.43
N SER A 370 13.27 10.50 -13.57
CA SER A 370 14.64 10.06 -13.87
C SER A 370 15.21 9.17 -12.78
N ALA A 371 15.61 7.94 -13.12
CA ALA A 371 16.25 7.00 -12.19
C ALA A 371 17.59 7.54 -11.60
N GLY A 372 18.17 8.59 -12.20
CA GLY A 372 19.33 9.27 -11.62
C GLY A 372 19.03 10.05 -10.33
N ASP A 373 17.75 10.38 -10.07
CA ASP A 373 17.31 11.09 -8.88
C ASP A 373 16.79 10.14 -7.76
N ASP A 374 16.75 8.82 -7.98
CA ASP A 374 16.30 7.81 -7.00
C ASP A 374 16.92 8.03 -5.62
N LYS A 375 18.25 8.16 -5.57
CA LYS A 375 18.98 8.39 -4.32
C LYS A 375 18.61 9.74 -3.68
N VAL A 376 18.34 10.77 -4.48
CA VAL A 376 18.02 12.13 -4.01
C VAL A 376 16.68 12.12 -3.27
N PHE A 377 15.64 11.54 -3.88
CA PHE A 377 14.31 11.49 -3.28
C PHE A 377 14.23 10.48 -2.12
N ARG A 378 14.86 9.30 -2.23
CA ARG A 378 14.96 8.35 -1.10
C ARG A 378 15.70 8.97 0.10
N GLU A 379 16.81 9.68 -0.11
CA GLU A 379 17.49 10.41 0.96
C GLU A 379 16.66 11.58 1.51
N ALA A 380 15.87 12.27 0.69
CA ALA A 380 15.04 13.38 1.13
C ALA A 380 13.90 12.88 2.05
N SER A 381 13.20 11.81 1.66
CA SER A 381 12.21 11.15 2.50
C SER A 381 12.82 10.55 3.76
N LYS A 382 14.03 9.96 3.68
CA LYS A 382 14.73 9.46 4.87
C LYS A 382 15.18 10.58 5.83
N LYS A 383 15.69 11.70 5.33
CA LYS A 383 16.00 12.87 6.18
C LYS A 383 14.75 13.45 6.84
N LEU A 384 13.58 13.23 6.25
CA LEU A 384 12.29 13.54 6.84
C LEU A 384 11.97 12.59 8.01
N THR A 385 12.07 11.28 7.81
CA THR A 385 11.76 10.28 8.85
C THR A 385 12.81 10.16 9.95
N ASP A 386 14.10 10.22 9.65
CA ASP A 386 15.18 10.26 10.66
C ASP A 386 15.03 11.44 11.63
N TRP A 387 14.46 12.53 11.13
CA TRP A 387 14.17 13.73 11.91
C TRP A 387 12.75 13.71 12.52
N LEU A 388 11.84 12.82 12.08
CA LEU A 388 10.61 12.50 12.82
C LEU A 388 10.97 11.97 14.23
N GLU A 389 11.88 10.99 14.27
CA GLU A 389 12.25 10.24 15.48
C GLU A 389 12.88 11.14 16.57
N ILE A 390 13.50 12.26 16.19
CA ILE A 390 14.08 13.24 17.14
C ILE A 390 13.00 14.01 17.90
N LYS A 391 11.84 14.24 17.26
CA LYS A 391 10.89 15.27 17.70
C LYS A 391 9.68 14.72 18.41
N VAL A 392 9.24 13.50 18.09
CA VAL A 392 8.32 12.68 18.90
C VAL A 392 8.59 12.75 20.41
N PRO A 393 9.84 12.62 20.88
CA PRO A 393 10.14 12.75 22.31
C PRO A 393 9.98 14.18 22.86
N GLU A 394 10.49 15.22 22.17
CA GLU A 394 10.34 16.63 22.59
C GLU A 394 8.87 17.01 22.74
N TRP A 395 8.08 16.53 21.78
CA TRP A 395 6.71 16.87 21.48
C TRP A 395 5.70 16.52 22.55
N THR A 396 5.64 15.24 22.87
CA THR A 396 4.75 14.72 23.90
C THR A 396 5.28 14.99 25.29
N LYS A 397 6.47 15.61 25.39
CA LYS A 397 7.24 15.85 26.62
C LYS A 397 7.68 14.52 27.24
N GLY A 398 8.15 13.60 26.41
CA GLY A 398 8.58 12.26 26.79
C GLY A 398 7.46 11.30 27.19
N ARG A 399 6.19 11.58 26.85
CA ARG A 399 5.12 10.57 26.99
C ARG A 399 5.19 9.63 25.80
N GLU A 400 5.52 8.37 26.05
CA GLU A 400 5.44 7.31 25.06
C GLU A 400 3.98 7.00 24.68
N PHE A 401 3.71 6.79 23.40
CA PHE A 401 2.48 6.15 22.94
C PHE A 401 2.82 5.00 21.98
N TYR A 402 1.83 4.16 21.74
CA TYR A 402 2.02 3.02 20.85
C TYR A 402 1.93 3.42 19.37
N LEU A 403 3.00 3.13 18.63
CA LEU A 403 3.25 3.62 17.28
C LEU A 403 3.78 2.55 16.31
N PRO A 404 2.90 1.65 15.81
CA PRO A 404 3.25 0.74 14.74
C PRO A 404 3.34 1.45 13.39
N TYR A 405 4.39 1.18 12.61
CA TYR A 405 4.42 1.61 11.20
C TYR A 405 3.39 0.81 10.37
N LEU A 406 2.61 1.47 9.50
CA LEU A 406 1.65 0.78 8.64
C LEU A 406 2.37 0.10 7.46
N MET A 407 2.34 -1.24 7.43
CA MET A 407 3.15 -2.06 6.51
C MET A 407 2.96 -1.79 5.01
N ASN A 408 1.77 -1.40 4.57
CA ASN A 408 1.48 -1.25 3.13
C ASN A 408 2.37 -0.19 2.46
N ASP A 409 2.73 0.83 3.24
CA ASP A 409 3.14 2.14 2.76
C ASP A 409 4.45 2.61 3.41
N ALA A 410 5.03 1.76 4.26
CA ALA A 410 6.37 1.94 4.82
C ALA A 410 7.47 1.74 3.75
N ALA A 411 8.55 2.50 3.88
CA ALA A 411 9.76 2.29 3.09
C ALA A 411 10.47 0.99 3.49
N GLY A 412 11.11 0.31 2.53
CA GLY A 412 11.73 -1.00 2.71
C GLY A 412 12.90 -1.07 3.70
N ASP A 413 13.41 0.08 4.19
CA ASP A 413 14.41 0.16 5.26
C ASP A 413 13.80 0.32 6.67
N GLN A 414 12.48 0.51 6.81
CA GLN A 414 11.80 0.66 8.10
C GLN A 414 11.56 -0.68 8.80
N ASN A 415 11.78 -0.72 10.12
CA ASN A 415 11.58 -1.89 10.97
C ASN A 415 10.09 -2.14 11.32
N VAL A 416 9.25 -2.31 10.30
CA VAL A 416 7.78 -2.38 10.43
C VAL A 416 7.31 -3.40 11.47
N THR A 417 7.63 -4.68 11.27
CA THR A 417 7.27 -5.79 12.15
C THR A 417 7.80 -5.64 13.57
N GLY A 418 8.99 -5.06 13.73
CA GLY A 418 9.60 -4.79 15.03
C GLY A 418 8.85 -3.75 15.87
N THR A 419 8.03 -2.89 15.26
CA THR A 419 7.15 -1.96 15.99
C THR A 419 5.88 -2.61 16.55
N TYR A 420 5.61 -3.89 16.23
CA TYR A 420 4.33 -4.53 16.57
C TYR A 420 4.33 -5.10 17.99
N ARG A 421 3.28 -4.82 18.79
CA ARG A 421 3.10 -5.38 20.16
C ARG A 421 3.22 -6.90 20.21
N GLY A 422 2.78 -7.58 19.15
CA GLY A 422 2.86 -9.04 19.03
C GLY A 422 4.20 -9.57 18.49
N TYR A 423 5.22 -8.73 18.28
CA TYR A 423 6.46 -9.08 17.55
C TYR A 423 7.07 -10.43 17.97
N GLY A 424 7.36 -10.62 19.26
CA GLY A 424 7.96 -11.88 19.75
C GLY A 424 7.08 -13.10 19.52
N LYS A 425 5.75 -12.95 19.65
CA LYS A 425 4.78 -14.02 19.40
C LYS A 425 4.68 -14.36 17.91
N PHE A 426 4.54 -13.36 17.05
CA PHE A 426 4.44 -13.58 15.60
C PHE A 426 5.77 -14.04 14.99
N LYS A 427 6.91 -13.68 15.60
CA LYS A 427 8.23 -14.25 15.26
C LYS A 427 8.36 -15.72 15.61
N ALA A 428 7.85 -16.13 16.78
CA ALA A 428 7.79 -17.55 17.17
C ALA A 428 6.85 -18.33 16.23
N LEU A 429 5.62 -17.83 16.01
CA LEU A 429 4.66 -18.43 15.08
C LEU A 429 5.20 -18.48 13.64
N GLN A 430 5.99 -17.50 13.20
CA GLN A 430 6.68 -17.58 11.91
C GLN A 430 7.71 -18.72 11.91
N ALA A 431 8.51 -18.87 12.96
CA ALA A 431 9.49 -19.96 13.02
C ALA A 431 8.84 -21.36 13.05
N GLU A 432 7.62 -21.48 13.59
CA GLU A 432 6.81 -22.71 13.56
C GLU A 432 6.18 -22.98 12.19
N MET A 433 5.67 -21.94 11.52
CA MET A 433 4.99 -22.05 10.22
C MET A 433 5.95 -22.06 9.02
N ASP A 434 7.12 -21.45 9.16
CA ASP A 434 8.19 -21.35 8.16
C ASP A 434 9.56 -21.80 8.74
N PRO A 435 9.68 -23.05 9.22
CA PRO A 435 10.89 -23.55 9.89
C PRO A 435 12.11 -23.69 8.97
N GLN A 436 11.90 -23.58 7.65
CA GLN A 436 12.97 -23.58 6.64
C GLN A 436 13.29 -22.15 6.13
N GLY A 437 12.58 -21.12 6.58
CA GLY A 437 12.78 -19.74 6.16
C GLY A 437 12.43 -19.48 4.69
N PHE A 438 11.51 -20.26 4.11
CA PHE A 438 11.04 -20.13 2.74
C PHE A 438 10.51 -18.73 2.43
N PHE A 439 9.58 -18.22 3.23
CA PHE A 439 9.08 -16.84 3.07
C PHE A 439 10.07 -15.84 3.65
N LYS A 440 10.58 -16.11 4.85
CA LYS A 440 11.49 -15.21 5.59
C LYS A 440 12.78 -14.83 4.85
N GLN A 441 13.41 -15.78 4.16
CA GLN A 441 14.71 -15.58 3.50
C GLN A 441 14.55 -15.31 1.99
N ARG A 442 13.61 -16.00 1.33
CA ARG A 442 13.52 -16.04 -0.14
C ARG A 442 12.39 -15.17 -0.70
N GLY A 443 11.26 -15.06 0.00
CA GLY A 443 10.01 -14.48 -0.52
C GLY A 443 9.87 -12.95 -0.49
N GLY A 444 10.78 -12.24 0.19
CA GLY A 444 10.74 -10.77 0.30
C GLY A 444 9.64 -10.24 1.24
N GLY A 445 9.48 -8.92 1.26
CA GLY A 445 8.63 -8.23 2.25
C GLY A 445 9.35 -7.97 3.58
N PHE A 446 8.68 -7.27 4.49
CA PHE A 446 9.15 -7.05 5.86
C PHE A 446 9.12 -8.35 6.67
N VAL A 447 10.18 -8.67 7.41
CA VAL A 447 10.39 -9.97 8.10
C VAL A 447 10.33 -9.85 9.63
N TYR A 448 10.09 -10.94 10.37
CA TYR A 448 10.10 -10.95 11.86
C TYR A 448 11.46 -11.37 12.46
#